data_AF-A0A925ZU60-F1
#
_entry.id   AF-A0A925ZU60-F1
#
_cell.length_a   1.000
_cell.length_b   1.000
_cell.length_c   1.000
_cell.angle_alpha   90.00
_cell.angle_beta   90.00
_cell.angle_gamma   90.00
#
_symmetry.space_group_name_H-M   'P 1'
#
loop_
_entity.id
_entity.type
_entity.pdbx_description
1 polymer ?
#
loop_
_entity_poly.entity_id
_entity_poly.type
_entity_poly.pdbx_seq_one_letter_code
_entity_poly.pdbx_strand_id
1 'polypeptide(L)'
;MAITSKDLYPARNPARNPTRSTSMPQALLPISYLLTALLAMLAIYALVSAVVGWGSVRLDDLRYGRPRTTQLSALVGHEGDSGQPSHFIAMNLNRQVVVLELPGGDATNIRSLPGPYLFGAGEDLTAVAMSLQDADGDGQADLLLDVRRERIVYLNKDGAFRLPSAEEQRQLVGQP
;
A
#
# COMPACT_ATOMS: atom_id res chain seq x y z
N MET A 1 104.09 28.56 -48.01
CA MET A 1 103.77 29.56 -46.97
C MET A 1 102.62 29.00 -46.14
N ALA A 2 102.85 28.89 -44.82
CA ALA A 2 101.92 28.73 -43.70
C ALA A 2 100.71 27.76 -43.76
N ILE A 3 100.91 26.63 -43.09
CA ILE A 3 100.00 25.85 -42.22
C ILE A 3 99.18 26.71 -41.22
N THR A 4 97.95 26.27 -40.88
CA THR A 4 97.18 26.44 -39.60
C THR A 4 95.67 26.38 -39.90
N SER A 5 94.75 25.77 -39.15
CA SER A 5 94.67 24.78 -38.06
C SER A 5 93.17 24.39 -38.00
N LYS A 6 92.81 23.10 -38.03
CA LYS A 6 92.26 22.33 -36.89
C LYS A 6 91.13 23.02 -36.12
N ASP A 7 89.93 22.45 -36.20
CA ASP A 7 89.04 22.29 -35.04
C ASP A 7 88.24 20.99 -35.15
N LEU A 8 88.13 20.33 -34.00
CA LEU A 8 87.54 19.02 -33.76
C LEU A 8 86.14 19.20 -33.15
N TYR A 9 85.17 18.41 -33.63
CA TYR A 9 83.97 17.79 -33.01
C TYR A 9 83.36 18.39 -31.71
N PRO A 10 82.02 18.32 -31.46
CA PRO A 10 81.27 17.05 -31.56
C PRO A 10 79.74 17.10 -31.82
N ALA A 11 79.17 15.89 -31.83
CA ALA A 11 77.86 15.53 -31.28
C ALA A 11 76.58 15.69 -32.14
N ARG A 12 76.16 14.53 -32.67
CA ARG A 12 74.90 13.86 -32.29
C ARG A 12 73.61 14.68 -32.46
N ASN A 13 73.02 14.62 -33.65
CA ASN A 13 71.58 14.86 -33.78
C ASN A 13 70.82 13.65 -33.19
N PRO A 14 70.02 13.84 -32.12
CA PRO A 14 69.22 12.75 -31.58
C PRO A 14 68.14 12.37 -32.58
N ALA A 15 67.94 11.05 -32.72
CA ALA A 15 66.78 10.47 -33.37
C ALA A 15 65.52 11.18 -32.87
N ARG A 16 64.76 11.75 -33.80
CA ARG A 16 63.46 12.35 -33.54
C ARG A 16 62.51 11.21 -33.21
N ASN A 17 62.44 10.81 -31.95
CA ASN A 17 61.40 9.91 -31.46
C ASN A 17 60.05 10.59 -31.74
N PRO A 18 59.16 10.01 -32.56
CA PRO A 18 57.79 10.46 -32.55
C PRO A 18 57.26 10.13 -31.15
N THR A 19 57.05 11.16 -30.34
CA THR A 19 56.22 11.06 -29.16
C THR A 19 54.89 10.45 -29.62
N ARG A 20 54.66 9.17 -29.30
CA ARG A 20 53.34 8.57 -29.40
C ARG A 20 52.44 9.44 -28.52
N SER A 21 51.66 10.30 -29.15
CA SER A 21 50.49 10.87 -28.52
C SER A 21 49.59 9.68 -28.19
N THR A 22 49.56 9.26 -26.94
CA THR A 22 48.40 8.53 -26.42
C THR A 22 47.22 9.49 -26.49
N SER A 23 46.60 9.56 -27.67
CA SER A 23 45.26 10.09 -27.80
C SER A 23 44.39 9.19 -26.94
N MET A 24 43.97 9.69 -25.77
CA MET A 24 42.89 9.07 -25.03
C MET A 24 41.73 8.85 -26.01
N PRO A 25 41.14 7.64 -26.06
CA PRO A 25 40.03 7.40 -26.96
C PRO A 25 38.87 8.29 -26.51
N GLN A 26 38.60 9.35 -27.27
CA GLN A 26 37.44 10.24 -27.11
C GLN A 26 36.10 9.49 -27.24
N ALA A 27 36.12 8.20 -27.55
CA ALA A 27 34.95 7.34 -27.73
C ALA A 27 34.29 6.85 -26.41
N LEU A 28 34.91 7.04 -25.23
CA LEU A 28 34.32 6.62 -23.94
C LEU A 28 33.36 7.67 -23.34
N LEU A 29 33.55 8.95 -23.72
CA LEU A 29 32.72 10.06 -23.27
C LEU A 29 31.23 9.89 -23.68
N PRO A 30 30.86 9.59 -24.94
CA PRO A 30 29.44 9.54 -25.34
C PRO A 30 28.64 8.44 -24.64
N ILE A 31 29.24 7.27 -24.39
CA ILE A 31 28.56 6.16 -23.71
C ILE A 31 28.36 6.46 -22.23
N SER A 32 29.34 7.09 -21.57
CA SER A 32 29.22 7.49 -20.16
C SER A 32 28.13 8.54 -19.93
N TYR A 33 27.98 9.50 -20.84
CA TYR A 33 26.87 10.46 -20.80
C TYR A 33 25.51 9.79 -21.03
N LEU A 34 25.41 8.83 -21.95
CA LEU A 34 24.17 8.06 -22.17
C LEU A 34 23.77 7.25 -20.92
N LEU A 35 24.73 6.55 -20.30
CA LEU A 35 24.50 5.81 -19.05
C LEU A 35 24.09 6.73 -17.90
N THR A 36 24.75 7.87 -17.78
CA THR A 36 24.43 8.88 -16.75
C THR A 36 23.04 9.47 -16.98
N ALA A 37 22.68 9.78 -18.22
CA ALA A 37 21.36 10.29 -18.58
C ALA A 37 20.26 9.24 -18.32
N LEU A 38 20.51 7.97 -18.64
CA LEU A 38 19.58 6.88 -18.36
C LEU A 38 19.37 6.69 -16.85
N LEU A 39 20.45 6.70 -16.06
CA LEU A 39 20.38 6.62 -14.60
C LEU A 39 19.66 7.83 -14.00
N ALA A 40 19.94 9.03 -14.49
CA ALA A 40 19.26 10.25 -14.07
C ALA A 40 17.77 10.17 -14.38
N MET A 41 17.39 9.71 -15.57
CA MET A 41 15.99 9.52 -15.95
C MET A 41 15.30 8.48 -15.07
N LEU A 42 15.94 7.35 -14.77
CA LEU A 42 15.40 6.33 -13.86
C LEU A 42 15.23 6.88 -12.43
N ALA A 43 16.22 7.62 -11.94
CA ALA A 43 16.16 8.25 -10.64
C ALA A 43 15.03 9.29 -10.56
N ILE A 44 14.89 10.13 -11.58
CA ILE A 44 13.79 11.10 -11.69
C ILE A 44 12.45 10.36 -11.73
N TYR A 45 12.32 9.31 -12.54
CA TYR A 45 11.10 8.52 -12.61
C TYR A 45 10.71 7.92 -11.26
N ALA A 46 11.67 7.32 -10.54
CA ALA A 46 11.43 6.76 -9.21
C ALA A 46 11.01 7.85 -8.21
N LEU A 47 11.67 9.01 -8.24
CA LEU A 47 11.40 10.12 -7.32
C LEU A 47 10.02 10.75 -7.60
N VAL A 48 9.67 10.97 -8.87
CA VAL A 48 8.34 11.43 -9.28
C VAL A 48 7.28 10.42 -8.87
N SER A 49 7.51 9.12 -9.10
CA SER A 49 6.56 8.06 -8.73
C SER A 49 6.32 8.03 -7.20
N ALA A 50 7.38 8.18 -6.40
CA ALA A 50 7.28 8.24 -4.95
C ALA A 50 6.50 9.47 -4.47
N VAL A 51 6.77 10.64 -5.03
CA VAL A 51 6.07 11.89 -4.68
C VAL A 51 4.59 11.82 -5.07
N VAL A 52 4.27 11.29 -6.26
CA VAL A 52 2.89 11.12 -6.71
C VAL A 52 2.14 10.14 -5.81
N GLY A 53 2.75 9.00 -5.47
CA GLY A 53 2.16 8.01 -4.57
C GLY A 53 1.95 8.55 -3.15
N TRP A 54 2.91 9.29 -2.60
CA TRP A 54 2.76 9.96 -1.31
C TRP A 54 1.66 11.03 -1.35
N GLY A 55 1.60 11.82 -2.43
CA GLY A 55 0.62 12.88 -2.61
C GLY A 55 -0.80 12.37 -2.74
N SER A 56 -1.04 11.31 -3.52
CA SER A 56 -2.37 10.71 -3.67
C SER A 56 -2.88 10.17 -2.34
N VAL A 57 -2.02 9.45 -1.60
CA VAL A 57 -2.31 8.99 -0.25
C VAL A 57 -2.68 10.16 0.66
N ARG A 58 -1.88 11.23 0.68
CA ARG A 58 -2.12 12.36 1.58
C ARG A 58 -3.41 13.12 1.24
N LEU A 59 -3.74 13.21 -0.05
CA LEU A 59 -4.97 13.84 -0.53
C LEU A 59 -6.20 13.00 -0.17
N ASP A 60 -6.12 11.69 -0.35
CA ASP A 60 -7.18 10.77 0.04
C ASP A 60 -7.41 10.78 1.55
N ASP A 61 -6.33 10.86 2.34
CA ASP A 61 -6.41 10.97 3.80
C ASP A 61 -7.11 12.25 4.25
N LEU A 62 -6.87 13.36 3.55
CA LEU A 62 -7.52 14.65 3.83
C LEU A 62 -9.01 14.64 3.47
N ARG A 63 -9.38 13.93 2.41
CA ARG A 63 -10.75 13.91 1.87
C ARG A 63 -11.65 12.88 2.57
N TYR A 64 -11.08 11.76 2.99
CA TYR A 64 -11.81 10.61 3.51
C TYR A 64 -11.47 10.26 4.96
N GLY A 65 -10.39 10.83 5.53
CA GLY A 65 -9.91 10.47 6.85
C GLY A 65 -9.22 9.09 6.88
N ARG A 66 -8.35 8.90 7.88
CA ARG A 66 -7.82 7.58 8.26
C ARG A 66 -8.19 7.31 9.72
N PRO A 67 -8.67 6.10 10.07
CA PRO A 67 -8.93 4.93 9.21
C PRO A 67 -10.20 5.07 8.34
N ARG A 68 -10.31 4.29 7.26
CA ARG A 68 -11.56 4.21 6.46
C ARG A 68 -12.63 3.53 7.31
N THR A 69 -13.57 4.33 7.82
CA THR A 69 -14.69 3.85 8.63
C THR A 69 -15.98 3.85 7.82
N THR A 70 -16.76 2.79 7.92
CA THR A 70 -18.16 2.77 7.44
C THR A 70 -19.10 2.71 8.62
N GLN A 71 -20.22 3.39 8.50
CA GLN A 71 -21.25 3.42 9.52
C GLN A 71 -22.57 2.92 8.95
N LEU A 72 -23.33 2.20 9.76
CA LEU A 72 -24.65 1.71 9.44
C LEU A 72 -25.54 1.85 10.66
N SER A 73 -26.83 2.04 10.48
CA SER A 73 -27.80 2.05 11.58
C SER A 73 -29.05 1.32 11.18
N ALA A 74 -29.49 0.40 12.03
CA ALA A 74 -30.65 -0.44 11.76
C ALA A 74 -31.22 -1.02 13.05
N LEU A 75 -32.48 -1.43 12.97
CA LEU A 75 -33.14 -2.21 14.01
C LEU A 75 -32.81 -3.68 13.79
N VAL A 76 -32.08 -4.29 14.73
CA VAL A 76 -31.60 -5.68 14.64
C VAL A 76 -32.07 -6.55 15.82
N GLY A 77 -32.81 -6.00 16.77
CA GLY A 77 -33.33 -6.70 17.95
C GLY A 77 -32.43 -6.62 19.19
N HIS A 78 -31.36 -5.82 19.15
CA HIS A 78 -30.42 -5.64 20.27
C HIS A 78 -30.70 -4.37 21.09
N GLU A 79 -31.64 -3.55 20.64
CA GLU A 79 -31.94 -2.20 21.14
C GLU A 79 -32.66 -2.18 22.50
N GLY A 80 -33.05 -3.35 23.01
CA GLY A 80 -33.93 -3.48 24.17
C GLY A 80 -35.26 -2.74 23.97
N ASP A 81 -35.76 -2.11 25.03
CA ASP A 81 -37.03 -1.38 25.00
C ASP A 81 -36.91 0.04 24.42
N SER A 82 -35.72 0.46 23.98
CA SER A 82 -35.48 1.84 23.53
C SER A 82 -36.13 2.17 22.19
N GLY A 83 -36.32 1.16 21.32
CA GLY A 83 -36.81 1.33 19.95
C GLY A 83 -35.90 2.15 19.03
N GLN A 84 -34.71 2.55 19.49
CA GLN A 84 -33.73 3.31 18.73
C GLN A 84 -32.82 2.36 17.96
N PRO A 85 -32.47 2.58 16.69
CA PRO A 85 -31.65 1.64 15.93
C PRO A 85 -30.26 1.44 16.55
N SER A 86 -29.75 0.21 16.46
CA SER A 86 -28.35 -0.07 16.75
C SER A 86 -27.45 0.65 15.74
N HIS A 87 -26.34 1.20 16.22
CA HIS A 87 -25.36 1.91 15.38
C HIS A 87 -24.09 1.08 15.24
N PHE A 88 -23.66 0.84 14.00
CA PHE A 88 -22.49 0.05 13.67
C PHE A 88 -21.41 0.91 13.09
N ILE A 89 -20.17 0.65 13.49
CA ILE A 89 -18.97 1.30 12.96
C ILE A 89 -17.97 0.22 12.62
N ALA A 90 -17.68 0.01 11.34
CA ALA A 90 -16.59 -0.84 10.92
C ALA A 90 -15.41 -0.01 10.46
N MET A 91 -14.20 -0.46 10.82
CA MET A 91 -12.98 0.23 10.44
C MET A 91 -11.82 -0.76 10.27
N ASN A 92 -10.91 -0.40 9.37
CA ASN A 92 -9.62 -1.04 9.26
C ASN A 92 -8.59 -0.30 10.12
N LEU A 93 -8.29 -0.84 11.29
CA LEU A 93 -7.31 -0.29 12.22
C LEU A 93 -5.93 -0.92 11.95
N ASN A 94 -5.18 -0.33 11.02
CA ASN A 94 -3.82 -0.77 10.66
C ASN A 94 -3.74 -2.28 10.31
N ARG A 95 -4.58 -2.71 9.37
CA ARG A 95 -4.78 -4.10 8.90
C ARG A 95 -5.62 -4.98 9.82
N GLN A 96 -5.97 -4.53 11.02
CA GLN A 96 -6.93 -5.24 11.85
C GLN A 96 -8.33 -4.68 11.60
N VAL A 97 -9.22 -5.46 11.01
CA VAL A 97 -10.61 -5.04 10.88
C VAL A 97 -11.31 -5.22 12.22
N VAL A 98 -12.07 -4.18 12.61
CA VAL A 98 -12.88 -4.16 13.83
C VAL A 98 -14.24 -3.62 13.48
N VAL A 99 -15.29 -4.27 13.98
CA VAL A 99 -16.64 -3.71 13.99
C VAL A 99 -17.04 -3.40 15.41
N LEU A 100 -17.61 -2.22 15.62
CA LEU A 100 -18.21 -1.80 16.87
C LEU A 100 -19.71 -1.71 16.67
N GLU A 101 -20.45 -2.26 17.61
CA GLU A 101 -21.89 -2.16 17.71
C GLU A 101 -22.25 -1.35 18.95
N LEU A 102 -23.16 -0.40 18.78
CA LEU A 102 -23.78 0.40 19.83
C LEU A 102 -25.28 0.07 19.82
N PRO A 103 -25.73 -0.91 20.62
CA PRO A 103 -27.13 -1.29 20.69
C PRO A 103 -27.98 -0.11 21.16
N GLY A 104 -29.07 0.19 20.46
CA GLY A 104 -29.92 1.35 20.80
C GLY A 104 -29.24 2.73 20.64
N GLY A 105 -28.06 2.79 20.02
CA GLY A 105 -27.21 3.99 20.00
C GLY A 105 -26.58 4.30 21.36
N ASP A 106 -26.59 3.36 22.31
CA ASP A 106 -26.05 3.54 23.64
C ASP A 106 -24.53 3.26 23.69
N ALA A 107 -23.76 4.33 23.86
CA ALA A 107 -22.30 4.26 23.96
C ALA A 107 -21.79 3.58 25.24
N THR A 108 -22.66 3.33 26.23
CA THR A 108 -22.27 2.58 27.44
C THR A 108 -22.27 1.07 27.24
N ASN A 109 -22.95 0.59 26.18
CA ASN A 109 -23.12 -0.83 25.87
C ASN A 109 -22.40 -1.24 24.57
N ILE A 110 -21.21 -0.67 24.30
CA ILE A 110 -20.43 -0.98 23.09
C ILE A 110 -20.01 -2.45 23.08
N ARG A 111 -20.28 -3.13 21.96
CA ARG A 111 -19.81 -4.49 21.68
C ARG A 111 -18.82 -4.45 20.53
N SER A 112 -17.73 -5.22 20.64
CA SER A 112 -16.71 -5.32 19.60
C SER A 112 -16.77 -6.69 18.95
N LEU A 113 -16.87 -6.70 17.62
CA LEU A 113 -16.86 -7.91 16.81
C LEU A 113 -15.49 -8.04 16.12
N PRO A 114 -14.80 -9.18 16.31
CA PRO A 114 -13.46 -9.37 15.78
C PRO A 114 -13.50 -9.62 14.27
N GLY A 115 -12.88 -8.74 13.50
CA GLY A 115 -12.65 -8.92 12.06
C GLY A 115 -11.31 -9.60 11.74
N PRO A 116 -11.05 -9.88 10.45
CA PRO A 116 -9.83 -10.52 10.00
C PRO A 116 -8.65 -9.55 10.06
N TYR A 117 -7.45 -10.14 10.09
CA TYR A 117 -6.21 -9.42 9.84
C TYR A 117 -5.86 -9.46 8.35
N LEU A 118 -5.59 -8.29 7.75
CA LEU A 118 -5.33 -8.15 6.33
C LEU A 118 -3.84 -8.22 6.03
N PHE A 119 -3.44 -9.22 5.24
CA PHE A 119 -2.05 -9.43 4.84
C PHE A 119 -1.75 -8.84 3.46
N GLY A 120 -0.66 -8.09 3.36
CA GLY A 120 -0.19 -7.50 2.10
C GLY A 120 0.31 -6.07 2.26
N ALA A 121 1.02 -5.57 1.24
CA ALA A 121 1.43 -4.18 1.18
C ALA A 121 0.22 -3.28 0.87
N GLY A 122 0.04 -2.20 1.64
CA GLY A 122 -1.06 -1.24 1.45
C GLY A 122 -2.42 -1.69 2.01
N GLU A 123 -2.47 -2.84 2.69
CA GLU A 123 -3.72 -3.35 3.28
C GLU A 123 -4.21 -2.54 4.48
N ASP A 124 -3.38 -1.67 5.04
CA ASP A 124 -3.79 -0.66 6.02
C ASP A 124 -4.81 0.34 5.45
N LEU A 125 -4.89 0.43 4.12
CA LEU A 125 -5.82 1.31 3.42
C LEU A 125 -7.07 0.57 2.94
N THR A 126 -7.16 -0.74 3.09
CA THR A 126 -8.30 -1.48 2.57
C THR A 126 -9.62 -0.98 3.18
N ALA A 127 -10.56 -0.64 2.31
CA ALA A 127 -11.90 -0.22 2.72
C ALA A 127 -12.69 -1.43 3.23
N VAL A 128 -13.49 -1.19 4.26
CA VAL A 128 -14.39 -2.15 4.85
C VAL A 128 -15.81 -1.66 4.53
N ALA A 129 -16.70 -2.56 4.16
CA ALA A 129 -18.11 -2.26 3.97
C ALA A 129 -18.96 -3.20 4.83
N MET A 130 -20.14 -2.73 5.20
CA MET A 130 -21.11 -3.51 5.97
C MET A 130 -22.47 -3.49 5.29
N SER A 131 -23.19 -4.59 5.39
CA SER A 131 -24.61 -4.67 5.08
C SER A 131 -25.31 -5.56 6.10
N LEU A 132 -26.63 -5.44 6.17
CA LEU A 132 -27.48 -6.27 7.00
C LEU A 132 -28.42 -7.06 6.09
N GLN A 133 -28.44 -8.37 6.28
CA GLN A 133 -29.27 -9.29 5.50
C GLN A 133 -29.48 -10.57 6.29
N ASP A 134 -30.67 -11.15 6.23
CA ASP A 134 -30.92 -12.51 6.72
C ASP A 134 -30.14 -13.52 5.85
N ALA A 135 -29.05 -14.06 6.38
CA ALA A 135 -28.13 -14.93 5.66
C ALA A 135 -28.36 -16.41 5.97
N ASP A 136 -28.88 -16.75 7.16
CA ASP A 136 -29.17 -18.12 7.55
C ASP A 136 -30.66 -18.51 7.43
N GLY A 137 -31.53 -17.55 7.11
CA GLY A 137 -32.95 -17.75 6.85
C GLY A 137 -33.81 -17.81 8.12
N ASP A 138 -33.31 -17.29 9.25
CA ASP A 138 -34.03 -17.30 10.52
C ASP A 138 -34.97 -16.08 10.71
N GLY A 139 -35.00 -15.16 9.74
CA GLY A 139 -35.81 -13.95 9.76
C GLY A 139 -35.20 -12.79 10.54
N GLN A 140 -34.02 -12.95 11.14
CA GLN A 140 -33.23 -11.90 11.75
C GLN A 140 -32.21 -11.35 10.76
N ALA A 141 -31.86 -10.07 10.90
CA ALA A 141 -30.83 -9.48 10.05
C ALA A 141 -29.44 -9.85 10.58
N ASP A 142 -28.66 -10.59 9.79
CA ASP A 142 -27.25 -10.88 10.05
C ASP A 142 -26.36 -9.75 9.54
N LEU A 143 -25.20 -9.60 10.15
CA LEU A 143 -24.21 -8.59 9.76
C LEU A 143 -23.21 -9.18 8.77
N LEU A 144 -23.19 -8.63 7.57
CA LEU A 144 -22.27 -8.99 6.50
C LEU A 144 -21.16 -7.94 6.42
N LEU A 145 -19.92 -8.40 6.55
CA LEU A 145 -18.73 -7.58 6.48
C LEU A 145 -17.97 -7.90 5.20
N ASP A 146 -17.94 -6.95 4.28
CA ASP A 146 -17.23 -7.06 3.01
C ASP A 146 -15.88 -6.37 3.09
N VAL A 147 -14.80 -7.14 2.90
CA VAL A 147 -13.42 -6.63 2.91
C VAL A 147 -12.66 -7.22 1.74
N ARG A 148 -12.20 -6.35 0.83
CA ARG A 148 -11.58 -6.71 -0.47
C ARG A 148 -12.53 -7.52 -1.38
N ARG A 149 -12.50 -8.85 -1.24
CA ARG A 149 -13.26 -9.85 -2.01
C ARG A 149 -13.72 -11.01 -1.12
N GLU A 150 -13.62 -10.82 0.20
CA GLU A 150 -14.05 -11.77 1.19
C GLU A 150 -15.23 -11.17 1.94
N ARG A 151 -16.21 -12.03 2.21
CA ARG A 151 -17.39 -11.71 2.98
C ARG A 151 -17.37 -12.53 4.25
N ILE A 152 -17.49 -11.85 5.37
CA ILE A 152 -17.60 -12.48 6.68
C ILE A 152 -19.01 -12.22 7.18
N VAL A 153 -19.68 -13.29 7.59
CA VAL A 153 -21.03 -13.23 8.12
C VAL A 153 -20.95 -13.37 9.63
N TYR A 154 -21.56 -12.44 10.35
CA TYR A 154 -21.85 -12.56 11.77
C TYR A 154 -23.33 -12.82 11.94
N LEU A 155 -23.66 -13.99 12.48
CA LEU A 155 -25.03 -14.39 12.71
C LEU A 155 -25.60 -13.63 13.91
N ASN A 156 -26.83 -13.16 13.78
CA ASN A 156 -27.61 -12.56 14.84
C ASN A 156 -28.30 -13.66 15.65
N LYS A 157 -27.73 -14.02 16.79
CA LYS A 157 -28.26 -15.09 17.66
C LYS A 157 -28.22 -14.67 19.11
N ASP A 158 -29.25 -15.03 19.86
CA ASP A 158 -29.33 -14.79 21.31
C ASP A 158 -29.14 -13.32 21.70
N GLY A 159 -29.55 -12.39 20.84
CA GLY A 159 -29.46 -10.95 21.05
C GLY A 159 -28.02 -10.40 20.93
N ALA A 160 -27.14 -11.08 20.21
CA ALA A 160 -25.82 -10.60 19.85
C ALA A 160 -25.34 -11.11 18.47
N PHE A 161 -24.43 -10.37 17.85
CA PHE A 161 -23.71 -10.87 16.67
C PHE A 161 -22.54 -11.76 17.07
N ARG A 162 -22.41 -12.92 16.40
CA ARG A 162 -21.26 -13.82 16.57
C ARG A 162 -20.85 -14.47 15.26
N LEU A 163 -19.62 -14.96 15.21
CA LEU A 163 -19.19 -15.81 14.11
C LEU A 163 -20.02 -17.12 14.10
N PRO A 164 -20.33 -17.66 12.91
CA PRO A 164 -21.01 -18.94 12.77
C PRO A 164 -20.16 -20.08 13.33
N SER A 165 -20.83 -21.07 13.91
CA SER A 165 -20.23 -22.35 14.27
C SER A 165 -19.81 -23.12 13.01
N ALA A 166 -19.01 -24.18 13.19
CA ALA A 166 -18.56 -24.99 12.06
C ALA A 166 -19.73 -25.64 11.28
N GLU A 167 -20.85 -25.92 11.94
CA GLU A 167 -22.05 -26.48 11.31
C GLU A 167 -22.83 -25.40 10.54
N GLU A 168 -23.07 -24.24 11.14
CA GLU A 168 -23.72 -23.08 10.51
C GLU A 168 -22.92 -22.59 9.30
N GLN A 169 -21.58 -22.52 9.41
CA GLN A 169 -20.70 -22.12 8.32
C GLN A 169 -20.85 -23.06 7.10
N ARG A 170 -21.03 -24.36 7.33
CA ARG A 170 -21.26 -25.32 6.22
C ARG A 170 -22.61 -25.09 5.56
N GLN A 171 -23.62 -24.69 6.32
CA GLN A 171 -24.94 -24.37 5.78
C GLN A 171 -24.89 -23.11 4.92
N LEU A 172 -24.20 -22.06 5.39
CA LEU A 172 -24.00 -20.82 4.64
C LEU A 172 -23.26 -21.03 3.31
N VAL A 173 -22.24 -21.90 3.30
CA VAL A 173 -21.47 -22.22 2.06
C VAL A 173 -22.24 -23.19 1.15
N GLY A 174 -23.15 -23.97 1.70
CA GLY A 174 -23.94 -24.96 0.96
C GLY A 174 -25.19 -24.41 0.28
N GLN A 175 -25.56 -23.14 0.53
CA GLN A 175 -26.66 -22.48 -0.16
C GLN A 175 -26.17 -21.96 -1.53
N PRO A 176 -26.81 -22.38 -2.65
CA PRO A 176 -26.40 -22.02 -4.01
C PRO A 176 -26.72 -20.57 -4.39
#